data_AF-A0A6N2NAD6-F1
#
_entry.id   AF-A0A6N2NAD6-F1
#
_cell.length_a   1.000
_cell.length_b   1.000
_cell.length_c   1.000
_cell.angle_alpha   90.00
_cell.angle_beta   90.00
_cell.angle_gamma   90.00
#
_symmetry.space_group_name_H-M   'P 1'
#
loop_
_entity.id
_entity.type
_entity.pdbx_description
1 polymer ?
#
loop_
_entity_poly.entity_id
_entity_poly.type
_entity_poly.pdbx_seq_one_letter_code
_entity_poly.pdbx_strand_id
1 'polypeptide(L)'
;MMCHVARPMFWTYLIICMALVCFAGLMSGLTLGLMSLSVVDLEILIKAGHPQERKNAEKILPIVKNQHLLLCTLLIGNAMAMEALPIFIDALLPAWGAILISVTLILAFGEIIPQAVCSRYGLSIGAKLSIVVRFIVIVLFPLAYPISKHSALLRRAELKTLVDMHGNEVRERWRADT
;
A
#
# COMPACT_ATOMS: atom_id res chain seq x y z
N MET A 1 -41.64 -9.52 -11.97
CA MET A 1 -40.83 -10.74 -11.72
C MET A 1 -39.30 -10.50 -11.71
N MET A 2 -38.82 -9.24 -11.69
CA MET A 2 -37.37 -8.92 -11.73
C MET A 2 -36.71 -8.60 -10.37
N CYS A 3 -37.46 -8.53 -9.26
CA CYS A 3 -36.90 -8.09 -7.96
C CYS A 3 -36.09 -9.15 -7.19
N HIS A 4 -36.18 -10.44 -7.53
CA HIS A 4 -35.51 -11.48 -6.72
C HIS A 4 -34.06 -11.75 -7.17
N VAL A 5 -33.72 -11.43 -8.42
CA VAL A 5 -32.35 -11.55 -8.98
C VAL A 5 -31.50 -10.30 -8.72
N ALA A 6 -32.12 -9.16 -8.38
CA ALA A 6 -31.41 -7.93 -8.01
C ALA A 6 -30.79 -7.99 -6.59
N ARG A 7 -31.40 -8.74 -5.65
CA ARG A 7 -30.89 -8.87 -4.28
C ARG A 7 -29.51 -9.52 -4.16
N PRO A 8 -29.20 -10.64 -4.84
CA PRO A 8 -27.86 -11.24 -4.76
C PRO A 8 -26.80 -10.36 -5.40
N MET A 9 -27.05 -9.76 -6.58
CA MET A 9 -26.08 -8.86 -7.22
C MET A 9 -25.79 -7.63 -6.35
N PHE A 10 -26.82 -6.97 -5.81
CA PHE A 10 -26.65 -5.85 -4.89
C PHE A 10 -25.80 -6.24 -3.67
N TRP A 11 -26.09 -7.40 -3.07
CA TRP A 11 -25.35 -7.85 -1.89
C TRP A 11 -23.91 -8.26 -2.24
N THR A 12 -23.69 -8.88 -3.40
CA THR A 12 -22.36 -9.19 -3.93
C THR A 12 -21.56 -7.92 -4.15
N TYR A 13 -22.11 -6.89 -4.81
CA TYR A 13 -21.44 -5.60 -4.99
C TYR A 13 -21.14 -4.92 -3.66
N LEU A 14 -22.06 -4.96 -2.69
CA LEU A 14 -21.86 -4.38 -1.36
C LEU A 14 -20.76 -5.11 -0.58
N ILE A 15 -20.72 -6.45 -0.64
CA ILE A 15 -19.65 -7.26 -0.05
C ILE A 15 -18.31 -6.95 -0.72
N ILE A 16 -18.27 -6.83 -2.04
CA ILE A 16 -17.06 -6.45 -2.79
C ILE A 16 -16.59 -5.05 -2.37
N CYS A 17 -17.49 -4.06 -2.30
CA CYS A 17 -17.17 -2.72 -1.82
C CYS A 17 -16.63 -2.75 -0.38
N MET A 18 -17.29 -3.48 0.53
CA MET A 18 -16.84 -3.61 1.92
C MET A 18 -15.45 -4.25 2.01
N ALA A 19 -15.20 -5.31 1.21
CA ALA A 19 -13.91 -5.95 1.13
C ALA A 19 -12.83 -5.01 0.57
N LEU A 20 -13.14 -4.25 -0.48
CA LEU A 20 -12.24 -3.24 -1.05
C LEU A 20 -11.89 -2.15 -0.04
N VAL A 21 -12.88 -1.64 0.71
CA VAL A 21 -12.69 -0.63 1.76
C VAL A 21 -11.82 -1.16 2.89
N CYS A 22 -12.13 -2.36 3.39
CA CYS A 22 -11.32 -2.99 4.42
C CYS A 22 -9.89 -3.20 3.94
N PHE A 23 -9.71 -3.64 2.70
CA PHE A 23 -8.39 -3.81 2.11
C PHE A 23 -7.65 -2.47 1.97
N ALA A 24 -8.29 -1.44 1.44
CA ALA A 24 -7.75 -0.09 1.30
C ALA A 24 -7.35 0.52 2.65
N GLY A 25 -8.24 0.45 3.65
CA GLY A 25 -7.98 0.91 5.02
C GLY A 25 -6.85 0.13 5.70
N LEU A 26 -6.77 -1.19 5.47
CA LEU A 26 -5.64 -2.00 5.91
C LEU A 26 -4.34 -1.56 5.25
N MET A 27 -4.32 -1.31 3.94
CA MET A 27 -3.10 -0.86 3.22
C MET A 27 -2.63 0.53 3.65
N SER A 28 -3.56 1.45 3.87
CA SER A 28 -3.28 2.80 4.38
C SER A 28 -2.78 2.75 5.83
N GLY A 29 -3.45 1.98 6.69
CA GLY A 29 -3.02 1.72 8.06
C GLY A 29 -1.66 1.01 8.14
N LEU A 30 -1.36 0.10 7.21
CA LEU A 30 -0.05 -0.54 7.12
C LEU A 30 1.03 0.44 6.66
N THR A 31 0.70 1.37 5.77
CA THR A 31 1.62 2.41 5.32
C THR A 31 2.04 3.32 6.47
N LEU A 32 1.06 3.82 7.24
CA LEU A 32 1.31 4.60 8.46
C LEU A 32 2.00 3.75 9.54
N GLY A 33 1.57 2.50 9.71
CA GLY A 33 2.12 1.55 10.66
C GLY A 33 3.58 1.20 10.37
N LEU A 34 3.95 0.96 9.11
CA LEU A 34 5.33 0.70 8.70
C LEU A 34 6.22 1.93 8.88
N MET A 35 5.69 3.12 8.62
CA MET A 35 6.40 4.38 8.92
C MET A 35 6.62 4.56 10.43
N SER A 36 5.68 4.11 11.27
CA SER A 36 5.75 4.20 12.73
C SER A 36 6.52 3.05 13.40
N LEU A 37 6.59 1.88 12.77
CA LEU A 37 7.20 0.64 13.26
C LEU A 37 8.42 0.35 12.39
N SER A 38 9.41 1.20 12.59
CA SER A 38 10.60 1.26 11.76
C SER A 38 11.49 0.02 11.97
N VAL A 39 12.52 -0.15 11.13
CA VAL A 39 13.50 -1.26 11.22
C VAL A 39 14.05 -1.42 12.65
N VAL A 40 14.15 -0.30 13.38
CA VAL A 40 14.60 -0.23 14.77
C VAL A 40 13.63 -0.94 15.72
N ASP A 41 12.33 -0.68 15.63
CA ASP A 41 11.30 -1.34 16.45
C ASP A 41 11.27 -2.86 16.17
N LEU A 42 11.46 -3.24 14.91
CA LEU A 42 11.55 -4.64 14.51
C LEU A 42 12.80 -5.31 15.07
N GLU A 43 13.93 -4.61 15.10
CA GLU A 43 15.18 -5.11 15.70
C GLU A 43 15.08 -5.25 17.22
N ILE A 44 14.37 -4.33 17.88
CA ILE A 44 14.05 -4.42 19.31
C ILE A 44 13.14 -5.62 19.57
N LEU A 45 12.12 -5.85 18.74
CA LEU A 45 11.24 -7.01 18.86
C LEU A 45 11.98 -8.34 18.58
N ILE A 46 12.96 -8.34 17.67
CA ILE A 46 13.86 -9.47 17.46
C ILE A 46 14.76 -9.68 18.67
N LYS A 47 15.19 -8.63 19.40
CA LYS A 47 16.05 -8.79 20.58
C LYS A 47 15.28 -9.10 21.87
N ALA A 48 14.08 -8.57 22.04
CA ALA A 48 13.34 -8.64 23.31
C ALA A 48 11.99 -9.40 23.23
N GLY A 49 11.51 -9.73 22.03
CA GLY A 49 10.22 -10.40 21.81
C GLY A 49 10.23 -11.92 22.06
N HIS A 50 9.04 -12.50 22.15
CA HIS A 50 8.85 -13.95 22.29
C HIS A 50 9.45 -14.72 21.08
N PRO A 51 9.81 -16.01 21.24
CA PRO A 51 10.48 -16.78 20.21
C PRO A 51 9.64 -16.96 18.94
N GLN A 52 8.30 -16.90 19.04
CA GLN A 52 7.40 -16.92 17.89
C GLN A 52 7.41 -15.60 17.10
N GLU A 53 7.46 -14.47 17.79
CA GLU A 53 7.47 -13.13 17.18
C GLU A 53 8.83 -12.83 16.53
N ARG A 54 9.92 -13.27 17.16
CA ARG A 54 11.29 -13.22 16.60
C ARG A 54 11.36 -13.80 15.19
N LYS A 55 10.90 -15.05 15.02
CA LYS A 55 10.94 -15.74 13.72
C LYS A 55 10.09 -15.06 12.65
N ASN A 56 9.01 -14.39 13.03
CA ASN A 56 8.18 -13.62 12.11
C ASN A 56 8.85 -12.30 11.74
N ALA A 57 9.38 -11.57 12.72
CA ALA A 57 10.06 -10.30 12.54
C ALA A 57 11.31 -10.41 11.64
N GLU A 58 12.14 -11.45 11.83
CA GLU A 58 13.32 -11.71 10.97
C GLU A 58 12.94 -11.91 9.49
N LYS A 59 11.80 -12.54 9.23
CA LYS A 59 11.31 -12.74 7.86
C LYS A 59 10.79 -11.46 7.22
N ILE A 60 10.31 -10.51 8.01
CA ILE A 60 9.69 -9.26 7.54
C ILE A 60 10.75 -8.16 7.34
N LEU A 61 11.85 -8.20 8.10
CA LEU A 61 12.99 -7.27 8.02
C LEU A 61 13.50 -6.97 6.59
N PRO A 62 13.77 -7.97 5.71
CA PRO A 62 14.26 -7.70 4.35
C PRO A 62 13.22 -7.03 3.44
N ILE A 63 11.93 -7.21 3.73
CA ILE A 63 10.84 -6.60 2.97
C ILE A 63 10.69 -5.12 3.37
N VAL A 64 10.74 -4.80 4.67
CA VAL A 64 10.74 -3.42 5.17
C VAL A 64 11.99 -2.66 4.71
N LYS A 65 13.12 -3.35 4.54
CA LYS A 65 14.32 -2.76 3.93
C LYS A 65 14.09 -2.20 2.51
N ASN A 66 13.11 -2.72 1.78
CA ASN A 66 12.69 -2.23 0.46
C ASN A 66 11.37 -1.46 0.52
N GLN A 67 11.16 -0.68 1.60
CA GLN A 67 9.93 0.07 1.87
C GLN A 67 9.42 0.89 0.69
N HIS A 68 10.29 1.57 -0.07
CA HIS A 68 9.87 2.44 -1.18
C HIS A 68 9.00 1.74 -2.24
N LEU A 69 9.36 0.49 -2.59
CA LEU A 69 8.67 -0.27 -3.64
C LEU A 69 7.34 -0.83 -3.13
N LEU A 70 7.34 -1.20 -1.85
CA LEU A 70 6.16 -1.69 -1.16
C LEU A 70 5.13 -0.57 -0.97
N LEU A 71 5.57 0.61 -0.52
CA LEU A 71 4.72 1.81 -0.41
C LEU A 71 4.11 2.21 -1.76
N CYS A 72 4.88 2.20 -2.84
CA CYS A 72 4.37 2.54 -4.16
C CYS A 72 3.25 1.56 -4.61
N THR A 73 3.43 0.27 -4.38
CA THR A 73 2.44 -0.76 -4.72
C THR A 73 1.19 -0.67 -3.82
N LEU A 74 1.38 -0.41 -2.52
CA LEU A 74 0.30 -0.19 -1.56
C LEU A 74 -0.55 1.03 -1.95
N LEU A 75 0.09 2.13 -2.35
CA LEU A 75 -0.59 3.35 -2.79
C LEU A 75 -1.37 3.15 -4.08
N ILE A 76 -0.81 2.44 -5.07
CA ILE A 76 -1.51 2.12 -6.32
C ILE A 76 -2.74 1.24 -6.06
N GLY A 77 -2.60 0.21 -5.23
CA GLY A 77 -3.72 -0.66 -4.85
C GLY A 77 -4.81 0.11 -4.08
N ASN A 78 -4.40 1.02 -3.20
CA ASN A 78 -5.31 1.90 -2.48
C ASN A 78 -6.06 2.84 -3.45
N ALA A 79 -5.34 3.50 -4.37
CA ALA A 79 -5.94 4.39 -5.38
C ALA A 79 -6.93 3.64 -6.30
N MET A 80 -6.58 2.43 -6.73
CA MET A 80 -7.48 1.59 -7.52
C MET A 80 -8.76 1.24 -6.76
N ALA A 81 -8.66 0.92 -5.47
CA ALA A 81 -9.82 0.63 -4.64
C ALA A 81 -10.69 1.88 -4.38
N MET A 82 -10.05 3.04 -4.19
CA MET A 82 -10.74 4.32 -4.04
C MET A 82 -11.49 4.75 -5.30
N GLU A 83 -11.02 4.39 -6.49
CA GLU A 83 -11.72 4.66 -7.76
C GLU A 83 -12.81 3.62 -8.05
N ALA A 84 -12.56 2.35 -7.74
CA ALA A 84 -13.54 1.29 -7.99
C ALA A 84 -14.80 1.45 -7.13
N LEU A 85 -14.66 1.95 -5.89
CA LEU A 85 -15.78 2.04 -4.96
C LEU A 85 -16.89 3.03 -5.39
N PRO A 86 -16.58 4.28 -5.76
CA PRO A 86 -17.56 5.22 -6.29
C PRO A 86 -18.27 4.68 -7.53
N ILE A 87 -17.54 4.01 -8.44
CA ILE A 87 -18.10 3.41 -9.66
C ILE A 87 -19.20 2.39 -9.33
N PHE A 88 -18.99 1.55 -8.31
CA PHE A 88 -20.01 0.60 -7.87
C PHE A 88 -21.17 1.27 -7.12
N ILE A 89 -20.91 2.30 -6.32
CA ILE A 89 -21.93 3.04 -5.56
C ILE A 89 -22.83 3.86 -6.51
N ASP A 90 -22.27 4.43 -7.57
CA ASP A 90 -22.99 5.21 -8.59
C ASP A 90 -23.97 4.35 -9.40
N ALA A 91 -23.66 3.06 -9.59
CA ALA A 91 -24.58 2.11 -10.20
C ALA A 91 -25.81 1.76 -9.33
N LEU A 92 -25.77 2.08 -8.02
CA LEU A 92 -26.76 1.68 -7.02
C LEU A 92 -27.62 2.84 -6.51
N LEU A 93 -27.11 4.07 -6.54
CA LEU A 93 -27.73 5.26 -5.94
C LEU A 93 -27.86 6.41 -6.95
N PRO A 94 -28.80 7.34 -6.75
CA PRO A 94 -28.84 8.58 -7.52
C PRO A 94 -27.55 9.39 -7.31
N ALA A 95 -27.04 10.00 -8.39
CA ALA A 95 -25.70 10.63 -8.48
C ALA A 95 -25.31 11.51 -7.27
N TRP A 96 -26.23 12.33 -6.75
CA TRP A 96 -25.95 13.20 -5.60
C TRP A 96 -25.70 12.43 -4.29
N GLY A 97 -26.44 11.34 -4.08
CA GLY A 97 -26.29 10.48 -2.90
C GLY A 97 -25.06 9.56 -3.01
N ALA A 98 -24.75 9.11 -4.22
CA ALA A 98 -23.58 8.28 -4.51
C ALA A 98 -22.27 9.00 -4.15
N ILE A 99 -22.13 10.27 -4.54
CA ILE A 99 -20.93 11.07 -4.26
C ILE A 99 -20.78 11.33 -2.76
N LEU A 100 -21.83 11.80 -2.08
CA LEU A 100 -21.78 12.10 -0.64
C LEU A 100 -21.45 10.87 0.21
N ILE A 101 -22.07 9.73 -0.10
CA ILE A 101 -21.85 8.49 0.64
C ILE A 101 -20.46 7.92 0.34
N SER A 102 -20.06 7.83 -0.94
CA SER A 102 -18.76 7.24 -1.32
C SER A 102 -17.59 7.99 -0.71
N VAL A 103 -17.55 9.33 -0.80
CA VAL A 103 -16.48 10.16 -0.23
C VAL A 103 -16.42 10.00 1.29
N THR A 104 -17.58 10.06 1.96
CA THR A 104 -17.65 9.89 3.42
C THR A 104 -17.16 8.51 3.86
N LEU A 105 -17.54 7.45 3.14
CA LEU A 105 -17.11 6.08 3.44
C LEU A 105 -15.60 5.90 3.23
N ILE A 106 -15.06 6.41 2.11
CA ILE A 106 -13.64 6.30 1.76
C ILE A 106 -12.79 7.04 2.79
N LEU A 107 -13.12 8.28 3.15
CA LEU A 107 -12.35 9.02 4.17
C LEU A 107 -12.44 8.34 5.54
N ALA A 108 -13.64 7.97 5.97
CA ALA A 108 -13.85 7.40 7.30
C ALA A 108 -13.07 6.08 7.47
N PHE A 109 -13.17 5.16 6.50
CA PHE A 109 -12.54 3.85 6.61
C PHE A 109 -11.11 3.78 6.05
N GLY A 110 -10.78 4.60 5.05
CA GLY A 110 -9.46 4.61 4.39
C GLY A 110 -8.40 5.37 5.18
N GLU A 111 -8.78 6.41 5.91
CA GLU A 111 -7.84 7.29 6.59
C GLU A 111 -8.15 7.44 8.09
N ILE A 112 -9.39 7.80 8.44
CA ILE A 112 -9.71 8.20 9.83
C ILE A 112 -9.63 7.02 10.81
N ILE A 113 -10.26 5.88 10.49
CA ILE A 113 -10.26 4.70 11.37
C ILE A 113 -8.85 4.10 11.51
N PRO A 114 -8.11 3.81 10.43
CA PRO A 114 -6.76 3.26 10.53
C PRO A 114 -5.81 4.19 11.29
N GLN A 115 -5.88 5.50 11.03
CA GLN A 115 -5.02 6.48 11.69
C GLN A 115 -5.34 6.60 13.18
N ALA A 116 -6.62 6.57 13.57
CA ALA A 116 -7.04 6.56 14.97
C ALA A 116 -6.56 5.30 15.72
N VAL A 117 -6.63 4.13 15.07
CA VAL A 117 -6.16 2.87 15.66
C VAL A 117 -4.64 2.83 15.77
N CYS A 118 -3.91 3.24 14.73
CA CYS A 118 -2.45 3.32 14.73
C CYS A 118 -1.93 4.32 15.77
N SER A 119 -2.59 5.46 15.95
CA SER A 119 -2.20 6.46 16.95
C SER A 119 -2.41 5.98 18.39
N ARG A 120 -3.50 5.25 18.67
CA ARG A 120 -3.84 4.84 20.04
C ARG A 120 -3.24 3.50 20.47
N TYR A 121 -3.02 2.60 19.53
CA TYR A 121 -2.60 1.22 19.80
C TYR A 121 -1.41 0.74 18.96
N GLY A 122 -0.70 1.66 18.28
CA GLY A 122 0.32 1.33 17.27
C GLY A 122 1.34 0.26 17.67
N LEU A 123 1.87 0.32 18.89
CA LEU A 123 2.87 -0.65 19.36
C LEU A 123 2.29 -2.05 19.66
N SER A 124 1.11 -2.10 20.30
CA SER A 124 0.48 -3.35 20.73
C SER A 124 -0.25 -4.06 19.58
N ILE A 125 -0.86 -3.28 18.69
CA ILE A 125 -1.48 -3.79 17.47
C ILE A 125 -0.42 -4.10 16.42
N GLY A 126 0.69 -3.36 16.36
CA GLY A 126 1.81 -3.64 15.45
C GLY A 126 2.41 -5.03 15.63
N ALA A 127 2.57 -5.49 16.89
CA ALA A 127 3.01 -6.85 17.19
C ALA A 127 2.04 -7.92 16.64
N LYS A 128 0.73 -7.75 16.83
CA LYS A 128 -0.30 -8.66 16.27
C LYS A 128 -0.44 -8.53 14.75
N LEU A 129 -0.26 -7.34 14.21
CA LEU A 129 -0.30 -7.05 12.77
C LEU A 129 0.89 -7.66 12.03
N SER A 130 1.98 -8.03 12.71
CA SER A 130 3.11 -8.72 12.06
C SER A 130 2.68 -9.94 11.22
N ILE A 131 1.63 -10.66 11.66
CA ILE A 131 1.06 -11.79 10.91
C ILE A 131 0.26 -11.34 9.68
N VAL A 132 -0.49 -10.23 9.80
CA VAL A 132 -1.30 -9.65 8.72
C VAL A 132 -0.39 -9.02 7.67
N VAL A 133 0.65 -8.29 8.09
CA VAL A 133 1.72 -7.77 7.24
C VAL A 133 2.33 -8.91 6.45
N ARG A 134 2.65 -10.04 7.09
CA ARG A 134 3.22 -11.20 6.39
C ARG A 134 2.28 -11.75 5.31
N PHE A 135 0.98 -11.81 5.57
CA PHE A 135 -0.01 -12.25 4.59
C PHE A 135 -0.11 -11.25 3.41
N ILE A 136 -0.18 -9.96 3.72
CA ILE A 136 -0.17 -8.87 2.74
C ILE A 136 1.09 -8.92 1.89
N VAL A 137 2.27 -9.14 2.49
CA VAL A 137 3.53 -9.26 1.76
C VAL A 137 3.53 -10.46 0.84
N ILE A 138 2.99 -11.62 1.25
CA ILE A 138 2.86 -12.78 0.38
C ILE A 138 1.97 -12.47 -0.82
N VAL A 139 0.86 -11.75 -0.61
CA VAL A 139 -0.06 -11.33 -1.68
C VAL A 139 0.54 -10.21 -2.53
N LEU A 140 1.33 -9.31 -1.95
CA LEU A 140 2.02 -8.24 -2.67
C LEU A 140 3.24 -8.76 -3.42
N PHE A 141 3.85 -9.88 -3.03
CA PHE A 141 5.02 -10.44 -3.71
C PHE A 141 4.77 -10.70 -5.22
N PRO A 142 3.66 -11.34 -5.64
CA PRO A 142 3.35 -11.50 -7.06
C PRO A 142 2.99 -10.18 -7.77
N LEU A 143 2.48 -9.16 -7.06
CA LEU A 143 2.18 -7.82 -7.62
C LEU A 143 3.43 -6.93 -7.70
N ALA A 144 4.34 -7.04 -6.74
CA ALA A 144 5.59 -6.30 -6.67
C ALA A 144 6.59 -6.81 -7.71
N TYR A 145 6.54 -8.07 -8.12
CA TYR A 145 7.42 -8.61 -9.16
C TYR A 145 7.28 -7.89 -10.53
N PRO A 146 6.08 -7.70 -11.12
CA PRO A 146 5.93 -6.97 -12.37
C PRO A 146 6.20 -5.47 -12.23
N ILE A 147 5.80 -4.84 -11.11
CA ILE A 147 6.07 -3.41 -10.86
C ILE A 147 7.56 -3.17 -10.64
N SER A 148 8.23 -3.99 -9.84
CA SER A 148 9.68 -3.90 -9.63
C SER A 148 10.45 -4.07 -10.93
N LYS A 149 9.97 -4.88 -11.87
CA LYS A 149 10.60 -5.01 -13.19
C LYS A 149 10.48 -3.71 -13.99
N HIS A 150 9.29 -3.10 -14.05
CA HIS A 150 9.07 -1.84 -14.78
C HIS A 150 9.73 -0.63 -14.10
N SER A 151 9.53 -0.44 -12.80
CA SER A 151 10.12 0.68 -12.05
C SER A 151 11.64 0.58 -11.95
N ALA A 152 12.21 -0.63 -11.87
CA ALA A 152 13.68 -0.78 -11.92
C ALA A 152 14.23 -0.48 -13.33
N LEU A 153 13.50 -0.83 -14.39
CA LEU A 153 13.87 -0.45 -15.77
C LEU A 153 13.84 1.07 -15.95
N LEU A 154 12.80 1.74 -15.43
CA LEU A 154 12.68 3.20 -15.49
C LEU A 154 13.79 3.89 -14.67
N ARG A 155 14.08 3.42 -13.45
CA ARG A 155 15.17 3.97 -12.63
C ARG A 155 16.55 3.77 -13.27
N ARG A 156 16.79 2.64 -13.94
CA ARG A 156 18.03 2.43 -14.71
C ARG A 156 18.09 3.30 -15.98
N ALA A 157 16.96 3.56 -16.63
CA ALA A 157 16.89 4.48 -17.76
C ALA A 157 17.24 5.92 -17.31
N GLU A 158 16.61 6.42 -16.24
CA GLU A 158 16.89 7.74 -15.67
C GLU A 158 18.36 7.89 -15.21
N LEU A 159 18.90 6.88 -14.52
CA LEU A 159 20.29 6.91 -14.04
C LEU A 159 21.30 6.88 -15.22
N LYS A 160 20.94 6.19 -16.32
CA LYS A 160 21.75 6.14 -17.53
C LYS A 160 21.71 7.47 -18.28
N THR A 161 20.56 8.16 -18.30
CA THR A 161 20.44 9.51 -18.85
C THR A 161 21.26 10.53 -18.04
N LEU A 162 21.19 10.47 -16.71
CA LEU A 162 21.96 11.35 -15.82
C LEU A 162 23.48 11.12 -15.94
N VAL A 163 23.93 9.87 -16.05
CA VAL A 163 25.37 9.57 -16.19
C VAL A 163 25.91 9.97 -17.56
N ASP A 164 25.07 9.88 -18.60
CA ASP A 164 25.44 10.28 -19.97
C ASP A 164 25.62 11.80 -20.06
N MET A 165 24.69 12.57 -19.45
CA MET A 165 24.81 14.04 -19.36
C MET A 165 26.07 14.49 -18.62
N HIS A 166 26.34 13.94 -17.43
CA HIS A 166 27.53 14.30 -16.65
C HIS A 166 28.83 13.83 -17.31
N GLY A 167 28.81 12.65 -17.95
CA GLY A 167 29.96 12.12 -18.69
C GLY A 167 30.31 12.98 -19.90
N ASN A 168 29.31 13.58 -20.55
CA ASN A 168 29.49 14.47 -21.69
C ASN A 168 29.97 15.86 -21.26
N GLU A 169 29.42 16.43 -20.18
CA GLU A 169 29.91 17.70 -19.60
C GLU A 169 31.39 17.65 -19.22
N VAL A 170 31.83 16.58 -18.54
CA VAL A 170 33.25 16.39 -18.19
C VAL A 170 34.10 16.31 -19.45
N ARG A 171 33.62 15.61 -20.49
CA ARG A 171 34.36 15.44 -21.76
C ARG A 171 34.47 16.73 -22.57
N GLU A 172 33.46 17.58 -22.55
CA GLU A 172 33.49 18.89 -23.21
C GLU A 172 34.43 19.86 -22.48
N ARG A 173 34.48 19.81 -21.15
CA ARG A 173 35.39 20.63 -20.34
C ARG A 173 36.87 20.34 -20.64
N TRP A 174 37.23 19.07 -20.80
CA TRP A 174 38.59 18.69 -21.24
C TRP A 174 38.91 19.11 -22.69
N ARG A 175 37.89 19.24 -23.55
CA ARG A 175 38.07 19.66 -24.95
C ARG A 175 38.16 21.19 -25.11
N ALA A 176 37.70 21.96 -24.12
CA ALA A 176 37.81 23.42 -24.10
C ALA A 176 39.15 23.91 -23.49
N ASP A 177 39.83 23.07 -22.70
CA ASP A 177 41.15 23.34 -22.10
C ASP A 177 42.35 22.83 -22.93
N THR A 178 42.11 22.18 -24.08
CA THR A 178 43.15 21.74 -25.05
C THR A 178 43.08 22.55 -26.33
#